data_AF-A0A356K3A4-F1
#
_entry.id   AF-A0A356K3A4-F1
#
_cell.length_a   1.000
_cell.length_b   1.000
_cell.length_c   1.000
_cell.angle_alpha   90.00
_cell.angle_beta   90.00
_cell.angle_gamma   90.00
#
_symmetry.space_group_name_H-M   'P 1'
#
loop_
_entity.id
_entity.type
_entity.pdbx_description
1 polymer ?
#
loop_
_entity_poly.entity_id
_entity_poly.type
_entity_poly.pdbx_seq_one_letter_code
_entity_poly.pdbx_strand_id
1 'polypeptide(L)'
;MTNKERIVELLNNYISENKVLKEEYKDLEIKISLFNEVLTYLDMNYTNMKEHSLNIDILLNSIYNNNDYSNLFYKYLNQMLNNDVDDMKSFITKLNLEYKTDLERFKTLDKQIRNNRNRVSSAYRVTLAIKNDTPILESKYDIINVKKIIGYYETKGIIETKEDLLLCNEIEYYNRNLKSINATEEKNTNDLYNELPNILNGGFEELDIVEIRRSRKETLDKKVAEIKSYIIYEDDVANSLDSYKRFITEDNEFRYVVNEVLKSFIYDMLEYYEIVNDLETYINKPLRKEAITAYYKLLNKYIDIRKYYEEISKLELTEEDITEETLSVKERLLVFTHPVTNPTKSRLIQDMKNVPNEYYDTVLDLLNRFTMGKVGSKEFKSLSNNKKASGYTELRYDQVRIVTKHIKDNIYDIVGVFVKKSDNDMQQYKTMFNRLITDIDTKELEQKELELSKLTMTELENLVKERARKGSR
;
A
#
# COMPACT_ATOMS: atom_id res chain seq x y z
N MET A 1 6.93 2.54 18.77
CA MET A 1 7.90 1.44 18.98
C MET A 1 8.80 1.41 17.76
N THR A 2 10.12 1.41 17.96
CA THR A 2 11.12 1.34 16.88
C THR A 2 11.31 -0.09 16.39
N ASN A 3 11.89 -0.28 15.19
CA ASN A 3 12.24 -1.61 14.68
C ASN A 3 13.16 -2.39 15.64
N LYS A 4 14.11 -1.70 16.30
CA LYS A 4 14.99 -2.32 17.31
C LYS A 4 14.22 -2.83 18.53
N GLU A 5 13.29 -2.03 19.06
CA GLU A 5 12.44 -2.42 20.18
C GLU A 5 11.56 -3.62 19.81
N ARG A 6 11.00 -3.60 18.59
CA ARG A 6 10.18 -4.70 18.06
C ARG A 6 10.98 -5.99 17.89
N ILE A 7 12.22 -5.93 17.39
CA ILE A 7 13.11 -7.11 17.34
C ILE A 7 13.32 -7.68 18.74
N VAL A 8 13.65 -6.83 19.73
CA VAL A 8 13.88 -7.27 21.11
C VAL A 8 12.64 -7.91 21.71
N GLU A 9 11.45 -7.36 21.47
CA GLU A 9 10.18 -7.94 21.88
C GLU A 9 9.99 -9.36 21.33
N LEU A 10 10.11 -9.53 20.00
CA LEU A 10 9.96 -10.84 19.36
C LEU A 10 10.99 -11.86 19.86
N LEU A 11 12.23 -11.45 20.09
CA LEU A 11 13.26 -12.32 20.66
C LEU A 11 12.93 -12.75 22.09
N ASN A 12 12.44 -11.85 22.94
CA ASN A 12 12.02 -12.17 24.30
C ASN A 12 10.79 -13.09 24.33
N ASN A 13 9.84 -12.89 23.41
CA ASN A 13 8.70 -13.78 23.25
C ASN A 13 9.17 -15.18 22.87
N TYR A 14 10.10 -15.31 21.92
CA TYR A 14 10.62 -16.61 21.48
C TYR A 14 11.36 -17.34 22.61
N ILE A 15 12.13 -16.60 23.41
CA ILE A 15 12.79 -17.09 24.61
C ILE A 15 11.76 -17.62 25.62
N SER A 16 10.69 -16.86 25.86
CA SER A 16 9.64 -17.19 26.83
C SER A 16 8.83 -18.41 26.39
N GLU A 17 8.43 -18.48 25.12
CA GLU A 17 7.78 -19.65 24.52
C GLU A 17 8.63 -20.92 24.72
N ASN A 18 9.95 -20.83 24.48
CA ASN A 18 10.86 -21.96 24.68
C ASN A 18 11.12 -22.31 26.15
N LYS A 19 10.90 -21.36 27.08
CA LYS A 19 10.98 -21.64 28.52
C LYS A 19 9.80 -22.50 28.96
N VAL A 20 8.59 -22.19 28.50
CA VAL A 20 7.38 -22.97 28.76
C VAL A 20 7.54 -24.41 28.25
N LEU A 21 8.07 -24.60 27.02
CA LEU A 21 8.34 -25.94 26.48
C LEU A 21 9.33 -26.75 27.35
N LYS A 22 10.32 -26.09 27.97
CA LYS A 22 11.28 -26.75 28.87
C LYS A 22 10.67 -27.10 30.22
N GLU A 23 9.71 -26.32 30.71
CA GLU A 23 8.97 -26.62 31.93
C GLU A 23 8.06 -27.83 31.68
N GLU A 24 7.26 -27.81 30.61
CA GLU A 24 6.43 -28.96 30.20
C GLU A 24 7.26 -30.25 30.00
N TYR A 25 8.44 -30.14 29.40
CA TYR A 25 9.35 -31.27 29.21
C TYR A 25 9.77 -31.92 30.54
N LYS A 26 10.11 -31.11 31.54
CA LYS A 26 10.52 -31.61 32.87
C LYS A 26 9.36 -32.27 33.60
N ASP A 27 8.17 -31.68 33.51
CA ASP A 27 6.97 -32.24 34.15
C ASP A 27 6.63 -33.60 33.52
N LEU A 28 6.71 -33.71 32.19
CA LEU A 28 6.53 -34.97 31.48
C LEU A 28 7.64 -36.00 31.76
N GLU A 29 8.90 -35.57 31.92
CA GLU A 29 10.01 -36.46 32.29
C GLU A 29 9.72 -37.17 33.61
N ILE A 30 9.28 -36.40 34.62
CA ILE A 30 8.88 -36.92 35.93
C ILE A 30 7.68 -37.85 35.78
N LYS A 31 6.62 -37.41 35.10
CA LYS A 31 5.40 -38.18 34.91
C LYS A 31 5.66 -39.53 34.22
N ILE A 32 6.50 -39.55 33.19
CA ILE A 32 6.92 -40.77 32.46
C ILE A 32 7.70 -41.71 33.39
N SER A 33 8.61 -41.18 34.22
CA SER A 33 9.33 -41.99 35.20
C SER A 33 8.36 -42.67 36.18
N LEU A 34 7.39 -41.92 36.71
CA LEU A 34 6.37 -42.45 37.62
C LEU A 34 5.50 -43.51 36.94
N PHE A 35 5.05 -43.28 35.71
CA PHE A 35 4.28 -44.27 34.94
C PHE A 35 5.06 -45.57 34.72
N ASN A 36 6.34 -45.49 34.36
CA ASN A 36 7.19 -46.67 34.18
C ASN A 36 7.26 -47.52 35.45
N GLU A 37 7.38 -46.86 36.61
CA GLU A 37 7.44 -47.53 37.91
C GLU A 37 6.10 -48.18 38.28
N VAL A 38 4.98 -47.47 38.12
CA VAL A 38 3.61 -48.01 38.35
C VAL A 38 3.34 -49.21 37.46
N LEU A 39 3.61 -49.10 36.16
CA LEU A 39 3.35 -50.17 35.21
C LEU A 39 4.21 -51.40 35.50
N THR A 40 5.42 -51.23 36.03
CA THR A 40 6.28 -52.35 36.47
C THR A 40 5.63 -53.12 37.62
N TYR A 41 5.03 -52.44 38.60
CA TYR A 41 4.30 -53.09 39.68
C TYR A 41 3.00 -53.74 39.20
N LEU A 42 2.29 -53.09 38.28
CA LEU A 42 1.04 -53.61 37.71
C LEU A 42 1.21 -54.75 36.70
N ASP A 43 2.44 -55.08 36.29
CA ASP A 43 2.74 -56.27 35.48
C ASP A 43 3.02 -57.52 36.33
N MET A 44 3.11 -57.36 37.66
CA MET A 44 3.38 -58.46 38.58
C MET A 44 2.14 -59.32 38.85
N ASN A 45 2.31 -60.47 39.53
CA ASN A 45 1.16 -61.26 39.97
C ASN A 45 0.40 -60.57 41.12
N TYR A 46 -0.82 -61.06 41.42
CA TYR A 46 -1.68 -60.51 42.47
C TYR A 46 -0.99 -60.33 43.83
N THR A 47 -0.24 -61.34 44.29
CA THR A 47 0.44 -61.30 45.60
C THR A 47 1.43 -60.14 45.66
N ASN A 48 2.24 -59.98 44.62
CA ASN A 48 3.24 -58.91 44.55
C ASN A 48 2.58 -57.53 44.38
N MET A 49 1.53 -57.41 43.56
CA MET A 49 0.75 -56.17 43.45
C MET A 49 0.17 -55.74 44.81
N LYS A 50 -0.31 -56.70 45.60
CA LYS A 50 -0.85 -56.46 46.93
C LYS A 50 0.22 -55.98 47.90
N GLU A 51 1.37 -56.64 47.92
CA GLU A 51 2.52 -56.24 48.75
C GLU A 51 3.00 -54.83 48.43
N HIS A 52 2.95 -54.43 47.16
CA HIS A 52 3.34 -53.09 46.69
C HIS A 52 2.18 -52.09 46.57
N SER A 53 0.98 -52.41 47.08
CA SER A 53 -0.22 -51.59 46.89
C SER A 53 -0.07 -50.15 47.38
N LEU A 54 0.63 -49.92 48.49
CA LEU A 54 0.91 -48.57 49.00
C LEU A 54 1.82 -47.77 48.04
N ASN A 55 2.80 -48.42 47.42
CA ASN A 55 3.67 -47.75 46.45
C ASN A 55 2.87 -47.37 45.19
N ILE A 56 2.02 -48.29 44.70
CA ILE A 56 1.14 -48.04 43.55
C ILE A 56 0.19 -46.87 43.84
N ASP A 57 -0.41 -46.83 45.03
CA ASP A 57 -1.27 -45.74 45.51
C ASP A 57 -0.54 -44.38 45.47
N ILE A 58 0.63 -44.29 46.11
CA ILE A 58 1.43 -43.06 46.15
C ILE A 58 1.80 -42.60 44.73
N LEU A 59 2.22 -43.52 43.86
CA LEU A 59 2.61 -43.19 42.51
C LEU A 59 1.42 -42.72 41.65
N LEU A 60 0.26 -43.39 41.72
CA LEU A 60 -0.95 -42.97 41.02
C LEU A 60 -1.42 -41.59 41.48
N ASN A 61 -1.41 -41.35 42.80
CA ASN A 61 -1.76 -40.04 43.36
C ASN A 61 -0.78 -38.95 42.91
N SER A 62 0.50 -39.29 42.74
CA SER A 62 1.53 -38.37 42.23
C SER A 62 1.38 -38.05 40.74
N ILE A 63 0.90 -39.01 39.93
CA ILE A 63 0.66 -38.82 38.49
C ILE A 63 -0.57 -37.95 38.24
N TYR A 64 -1.66 -38.17 38.99
CA TYR A 64 -2.96 -37.56 38.73
C TYR A 64 -3.32 -36.41 39.68
N ASN A 65 -2.54 -36.19 40.74
CA ASN A 65 -2.78 -35.21 41.80
C ASN A 65 -4.17 -35.34 42.46
N ASN A 66 -4.71 -36.55 42.50
CA ASN A 66 -5.98 -36.90 43.15
C ASN A 66 -6.02 -38.40 43.47
N ASN A 67 -7.04 -38.82 44.24
CA ASN A 67 -7.17 -40.19 44.73
C ASN A 67 -8.02 -41.10 43.81
N ASP A 68 -8.54 -40.60 42.69
CA ASP A 68 -9.56 -41.31 41.91
C ASP A 68 -9.00 -42.61 41.31
N TYR A 69 -7.80 -42.53 40.73
CA TYR A 69 -7.12 -43.69 40.13
C TYR A 69 -6.63 -44.68 41.18
N SER A 70 -6.23 -44.21 42.37
CA SER A 70 -5.90 -45.08 43.50
C SER A 70 -7.13 -45.84 44.02
N ASN A 71 -8.25 -45.13 44.19
CA ASN A 71 -9.52 -45.75 44.61
C ASN A 71 -9.97 -46.83 43.62
N LEU A 72 -9.85 -46.56 42.30
CA LEU A 72 -10.11 -47.55 41.26
C LEU A 72 -9.15 -48.74 41.35
N PHE A 73 -7.85 -48.48 41.53
CA PHE A 73 -6.86 -49.54 41.70
C PHE A 73 -7.21 -50.47 42.88
N TYR A 74 -7.51 -49.94 44.07
CA TYR A 74 -7.89 -50.76 45.23
C TYR A 74 -9.20 -51.52 45.02
N LYS A 75 -10.19 -50.91 44.35
CA LYS A 75 -11.44 -51.58 43.98
C LYS A 75 -11.14 -52.80 43.11
N TYR A 76 -10.33 -52.63 42.07
CA TYR A 76 -9.99 -53.69 41.12
C TYR A 76 -9.08 -54.74 41.74
N LEU A 77 -8.14 -54.34 42.60
CA LEU A 77 -7.30 -55.26 43.36
C LEU A 77 -8.15 -56.16 44.28
N ASN A 78 -9.20 -55.64 44.91
CA ASN A 78 -10.11 -56.44 45.73
C ASN A 78 -10.99 -57.38 44.89
N GLN A 79 -11.38 -57.01 43.67
CA GLN A 79 -12.12 -57.91 42.77
C GLN A 79 -11.26 -59.10 42.33
N MET A 80 -9.95 -58.91 42.14
CA MET A 80 -9.02 -59.98 41.79
C MET A 80 -8.95 -61.10 42.84
N LEU A 81 -9.27 -60.83 44.12
CA LEU A 81 -9.40 -61.86 45.16
C LEU A 81 -10.50 -62.89 44.82
N ASN A 82 -11.53 -62.47 44.10
CA ASN A 82 -12.66 -63.30 43.70
C ASN A 82 -12.49 -63.88 42.28
N ASN A 83 -11.26 -63.89 41.74
CA ASN A 83 -10.90 -64.30 40.37
C ASN A 83 -11.49 -63.43 39.24
N ASP A 84 -11.95 -62.22 39.53
CA ASP A 84 -12.38 -61.24 38.53
C ASP A 84 -11.23 -60.28 38.20
N VAL A 85 -10.65 -60.42 37.00
CA VAL A 85 -9.40 -59.73 36.59
C VAL A 85 -9.58 -58.77 35.41
N ASP A 86 -10.76 -58.74 34.79
CA ASP A 86 -10.96 -58.04 33.53
C ASP A 86 -10.95 -56.52 33.72
N ASP A 87 -11.52 -56.02 34.82
CA ASP A 87 -11.47 -54.61 35.21
C ASP A 87 -10.02 -54.14 35.43
N MET A 88 -9.18 -54.96 36.08
CA MET A 88 -7.76 -54.64 36.29
C MET A 88 -6.98 -54.63 34.96
N LYS A 89 -7.22 -55.60 34.06
CA LYS A 89 -6.59 -55.62 32.72
C LYS A 89 -6.97 -54.38 31.91
N SER A 90 -8.25 -53.99 31.95
CA SER A 90 -8.76 -52.80 31.29
C SER A 90 -8.10 -51.52 31.85
N PHE A 91 -8.00 -51.43 33.18
CA PHE A 91 -7.30 -50.35 33.88
C PHE A 91 -5.83 -50.23 33.45
N ILE A 92 -5.09 -51.35 33.45
CA ILE A 92 -3.69 -51.40 33.00
C ILE A 92 -3.57 -50.99 31.53
N THR A 93 -4.49 -51.44 30.67
CA THR A 93 -4.50 -51.07 29.24
C THR A 93 -4.69 -49.56 29.05
N LYS A 94 -5.59 -48.94 29.83
CA LYS A 94 -5.81 -47.49 29.82
C LYS A 94 -4.55 -46.73 30.24
N LEU A 95 -3.92 -47.13 31.35
CA LEU A 95 -2.67 -46.51 31.82
C LEU A 95 -1.54 -46.63 30.79
N ASN A 96 -1.41 -47.79 30.16
CA ASN A 96 -0.43 -48.01 29.08
C ASN A 96 -0.67 -47.09 27.87
N LEU A 97 -1.93 -46.81 27.53
CA LEU A 97 -2.26 -45.89 26.44
C LEU A 97 -1.87 -44.45 26.79
N GLU A 98 -2.24 -43.98 27.99
CA GLU A 98 -1.87 -42.65 28.48
C GLU A 98 -0.35 -42.47 28.53
N TYR A 99 0.36 -43.47 29.06
CA TYR A 99 1.83 -43.50 29.07
C TYR A 99 2.43 -43.37 27.67
N LYS A 100 1.90 -44.10 26.68
CA LYS A 100 2.38 -44.00 25.28
C LYS A 100 2.17 -42.61 24.71
N THR A 101 1.02 -41.99 24.95
CA THR A 101 0.72 -40.62 24.50
C THR A 101 1.69 -39.61 25.13
N ASP A 102 1.91 -39.69 26.43
CA ASP A 102 2.87 -38.82 27.13
C ASP A 102 4.30 -39.02 26.62
N LEU A 103 4.69 -40.27 26.34
CA LEU A 103 6.01 -40.61 25.78
C LEU A 103 6.21 -40.03 24.37
N GLU A 104 5.18 -40.04 23.52
CA GLU A 104 5.22 -39.41 22.19
C GLU A 104 5.33 -37.89 22.29
N ARG A 105 4.59 -37.26 23.20
CA ARG A 105 4.69 -35.83 23.47
C ARG A 105 6.08 -35.46 23.97
N PHE A 106 6.63 -36.23 24.91
CA PHE A 106 7.98 -36.05 25.45
C PHE A 106 9.05 -36.10 24.36
N LYS A 107 9.00 -37.11 23.48
CA LYS A 107 9.92 -37.21 22.33
C LYS A 107 9.79 -36.01 21.37
N THR A 108 8.57 -35.53 21.16
CA THR A 108 8.31 -34.35 20.32
C THR A 108 8.91 -33.09 20.94
N LEU A 109 8.70 -32.87 22.25
CA LEU A 109 9.27 -31.74 22.99
C LEU A 109 10.80 -31.78 22.99
N ASP A 110 11.41 -32.94 23.26
CA ASP A 110 12.86 -33.12 23.22
C ASP A 110 13.44 -32.68 21.87
N LYS A 111 12.82 -33.12 20.77
CA LYS A 111 13.21 -32.72 19.41
C LYS A 111 13.07 -31.21 19.21
N GLN A 112 11.97 -30.60 19.65
CA GLN A 112 11.74 -29.15 19.53
C GLN A 112 12.80 -28.36 20.32
N ILE A 113 13.06 -28.73 21.57
CA ILE A 113 14.04 -28.06 22.44
C ILE A 113 15.44 -28.18 21.85
N ARG A 114 15.84 -29.37 21.37
CA ARG A 114 17.14 -29.57 20.71
C ARG A 114 17.28 -28.71 19.46
N ASN A 115 16.26 -28.65 18.62
CA ASN A 115 16.27 -27.84 17.39
C ASN A 115 16.34 -26.33 17.67
N ASN A 116 15.67 -25.87 18.73
CA ASN A 116 15.59 -24.45 19.06
C ASN A 116 16.78 -23.95 19.89
N ARG A 117 17.58 -24.84 20.50
CA ARG A 117 18.67 -24.49 21.43
C ARG A 117 19.58 -23.37 20.92
N ASN A 118 20.05 -23.48 19.68
CA ASN A 118 20.95 -22.48 19.09
C ASN A 118 20.24 -21.14 18.85
N ARG A 119 18.98 -21.17 18.41
CA ARG A 119 18.17 -19.97 18.17
C ARG A 119 17.88 -19.22 19.47
N VAL A 120 17.54 -19.94 20.54
CA VAL A 120 17.34 -19.35 21.88
C VAL A 120 18.63 -18.70 22.38
N SER A 121 19.78 -19.37 22.25
CA SER A 121 21.07 -18.78 22.63
C SER A 121 21.41 -17.53 21.82
N SER A 122 21.19 -17.55 20.51
CA SER A 122 21.35 -16.37 19.64
C SER A 122 20.42 -15.23 20.05
N ALA A 123 19.15 -15.53 20.37
CA ALA A 123 18.18 -14.54 20.81
C ALA A 123 18.64 -13.80 22.08
N TYR A 124 19.16 -14.52 23.08
CA TYR A 124 19.74 -13.92 24.28
C TYR A 124 20.93 -13.00 23.95
N ARG A 125 21.88 -13.49 23.16
CA ARG A 125 23.08 -12.72 22.79
C ARG A 125 22.74 -11.45 22.01
N VAL A 126 21.87 -11.55 21.02
CA VAL A 126 21.46 -10.41 20.20
C VAL A 126 20.65 -9.41 21.02
N THR A 127 19.74 -9.87 21.88
CA THR A 127 19.00 -8.99 22.80
C THR A 127 19.95 -8.20 23.70
N LEU A 128 20.96 -8.86 24.26
CA LEU A 128 21.97 -8.20 25.08
C LEU A 128 22.82 -7.23 24.27
N ALA A 129 23.21 -7.61 23.04
CA ALA A 129 24.00 -6.76 22.16
C ALA A 129 23.25 -5.47 21.82
N ILE A 130 21.98 -5.57 21.41
CA ILE A 130 21.11 -4.42 21.10
C ILE A 130 20.92 -3.54 22.33
N LYS A 131 20.64 -4.12 23.51
CA LYS A 131 20.43 -3.34 24.75
C LYS A 131 21.67 -2.55 25.18
N ASN A 132 22.86 -3.03 24.84
CA ASN A 132 24.13 -2.40 25.21
C ASN A 132 24.76 -1.61 24.06
N ASP A 133 24.08 -1.47 22.92
CA ASP A 133 24.60 -0.84 21.69
C ASP A 133 25.98 -1.38 21.27
N THR A 134 26.14 -2.70 21.34
CA THR A 134 27.38 -3.41 20.95
C THR A 134 27.20 -4.24 19.69
N PRO A 135 28.26 -4.44 18.88
CA PRO A 135 28.21 -5.31 17.71
C PRO A 135 27.84 -6.76 18.08
N ILE A 136 27.13 -7.43 17.17
CA ILE A 136 26.86 -8.86 17.30
C ILE A 136 28.14 -9.62 16.94
N LEU A 137 28.75 -10.27 17.94
CA LEU A 137 30.06 -10.91 17.83
C LEU A 137 30.05 -12.09 16.83
N GLU A 138 29.10 -13.02 16.95
CA GLU A 138 28.93 -14.15 16.03
C GLU A 138 27.98 -13.80 14.86
N SER A 139 28.22 -12.66 14.20
CA SER A 139 27.25 -12.06 13.28
C SER A 139 26.73 -12.97 12.16
N LYS A 140 27.52 -13.95 11.69
CA LYS A 140 27.03 -14.87 10.66
C LYS A 140 25.93 -15.79 11.18
N TYR A 141 26.14 -16.45 12.32
CA TYR A 141 25.20 -17.43 12.87
C TYR A 141 24.05 -16.76 13.62
N ASP A 142 24.35 -15.74 14.44
CA ASP A 142 23.36 -15.08 15.27
C ASP A 142 22.35 -14.30 14.44
N ILE A 143 22.80 -13.57 13.40
CA ILE A 143 21.87 -12.86 12.50
C ILE A 143 21.00 -13.87 11.74
N ILE A 144 21.55 -14.98 11.25
CA ILE A 144 20.76 -16.01 10.56
C ILE A 144 19.69 -16.58 11.49
N ASN A 145 20.03 -16.88 12.74
CA ASN A 145 19.08 -17.42 13.70
C ASN A 145 18.01 -16.40 14.09
N VAL A 146 18.36 -15.13 14.28
CA VAL A 146 17.40 -14.05 14.56
C VAL A 146 16.43 -13.87 13.40
N LYS A 147 16.91 -13.84 12.16
CA LYS A 147 16.04 -13.76 10.98
C LYS A 147 15.06 -14.94 10.90
N LYS A 148 15.50 -16.16 11.24
CA LYS A 148 14.61 -17.33 11.34
C LYS A 148 13.57 -17.20 12.46
N ILE A 149 13.87 -16.48 13.54
CA ILE A 149 12.91 -16.20 14.61
C ILE A 149 11.89 -15.16 14.15
N ILE A 150 12.32 -14.09 13.45
CA ILE A 150 11.41 -13.08 12.91
C ILE A 150 10.47 -13.72 11.88
N GLY A 151 11.00 -14.47 10.91
CA GLY A 151 10.19 -15.20 9.93
C GLY A 151 9.25 -16.25 10.56
N TYR A 152 9.59 -16.81 11.74
CA TYR A 152 8.67 -17.67 12.48
C TYR A 152 7.42 -16.92 12.97
N TYR A 153 7.57 -15.66 13.39
CA TYR A 153 6.44 -14.81 13.79
C TYR A 153 5.60 -14.37 12.59
N GLU A 154 6.21 -14.18 11.44
CA GLU A 154 5.52 -13.93 10.17
C GLU A 154 4.67 -15.14 9.77
N THR A 155 5.24 -16.35 9.79
CA THR A 155 4.50 -17.58 9.46
C THR A 155 3.36 -17.88 10.43
N LYS A 156 3.43 -17.37 11.67
CA LYS A 156 2.36 -17.42 12.66
C LYS A 156 1.26 -16.36 12.44
N GLY A 157 1.45 -15.41 11.53
CA GLY A 157 0.57 -14.27 11.32
C GLY A 157 0.61 -13.22 12.44
N ILE A 158 1.70 -13.18 13.22
CA ILE A 158 1.90 -12.21 14.31
C ILE A 158 2.47 -10.89 13.78
N ILE A 159 3.24 -10.96 12.70
CA ILE A 159 3.75 -9.81 11.96
C ILE A 159 3.45 -9.99 10.48
N GLU A 160 3.33 -8.89 9.75
CA GLU A 160 3.16 -8.92 8.29
C GLU A 160 4.50 -9.14 7.59
N THR A 161 4.48 -9.62 6.34
CA THR A 161 5.68 -9.83 5.53
C THR A 161 6.50 -8.54 5.43
N LYS A 162 5.87 -7.39 5.16
CA LYS A 162 6.52 -6.08 5.15
C LYS A 162 7.27 -5.77 6.45
N GLU A 163 6.70 -6.14 7.61
CA GLU A 163 7.34 -5.93 8.91
C GLU A 163 8.57 -6.84 9.05
N ASP A 164 8.49 -8.13 8.73
CA ASP A 164 9.65 -9.05 8.73
C ASP A 164 10.82 -8.49 7.91
N LEU A 165 10.54 -7.99 6.70
CA LEU A 165 11.55 -7.40 5.80
C LEU A 165 12.29 -6.23 6.47
N LEU A 166 11.53 -5.33 7.10
CA LEU A 166 12.06 -4.13 7.76
C LEU A 166 12.88 -4.50 9.01
N LEU A 167 12.39 -5.42 9.84
CA LEU A 167 13.12 -5.88 11.04
C LEU A 167 14.40 -6.62 10.65
N CYS A 168 14.36 -7.45 9.62
CA CYS A 168 15.52 -8.16 9.14
C CYS A 168 16.52 -7.27 8.36
N ASN A 169 16.09 -6.10 7.86
CA ASN A 169 16.97 -5.05 7.35
C ASN A 169 17.65 -4.27 8.50
N GLU A 170 16.87 -3.90 9.52
CA GLU A 170 17.34 -3.23 10.74
C GLU A 170 18.47 -4.03 11.41
N ILE A 171 18.32 -5.35 11.57
CA ILE A 171 19.36 -6.17 12.22
C ILE A 171 20.67 -6.23 11.41
N GLU A 172 20.59 -6.21 10.07
CA GLU A 172 21.78 -6.16 9.22
C GLU A 172 22.45 -4.78 9.30
N TYR A 173 21.65 -3.71 9.28
CA TYR A 173 22.11 -2.34 9.43
C TYR A 173 22.78 -2.12 10.78
N TYR A 174 22.11 -2.43 11.89
CA TYR A 174 22.62 -2.30 13.25
C TYR A 174 24.05 -2.86 13.38
N ASN A 175 24.25 -4.08 12.89
CA ASN A 175 25.54 -4.76 13.02
C ASN A 175 26.61 -4.26 12.03
N ARG A 176 26.23 -3.73 10.85
CA ARG A 176 27.19 -3.08 9.94
C ARG A 176 27.60 -1.72 10.48
N ASN A 177 26.64 -0.91 10.94
CA ASN A 177 26.87 0.44 11.41
C ASN A 177 27.84 0.49 12.58
N LEU A 178 27.69 -0.40 13.57
CA LEU A 178 28.60 -0.48 14.71
C LEU A 178 30.00 -1.04 14.37
N LYS A 179 30.19 -1.59 13.16
CA LYS A 179 31.48 -2.10 12.68
C LYS A 179 32.16 -1.15 11.68
N SER A 180 31.47 -0.12 11.20
CA SER A 180 32.01 0.87 10.26
C SER A 180 33.19 1.61 10.91
N ILE A 181 34.29 1.73 10.17
CA ILE A 181 35.54 2.30 10.71
C ILE A 181 35.77 3.73 10.18
N ASN A 182 35.05 4.12 9.12
CA ASN A 182 35.17 5.43 8.49
C ASN A 182 33.84 5.96 7.94
N ALA A 183 33.81 7.26 7.62
CA ALA A 183 32.62 7.97 7.13
C ALA A 183 32.10 7.44 5.78
N THR A 184 32.96 6.88 4.92
CA THR A 184 32.55 6.31 3.63
C THR A 184 31.78 5.01 3.82
N GLU A 185 32.25 4.13 4.71
CA GLU A 185 31.57 2.89 5.09
C GLU A 185 30.24 3.15 5.80
N GLU A 186 30.21 4.16 6.65
CA GLU A 186 28.99 4.62 7.32
C GLU A 186 27.95 5.10 6.29
N LYS A 187 28.36 5.96 5.36
CA LYS A 187 27.49 6.43 4.26
C LYS A 187 26.95 5.26 3.43
N ASN A 188 27.82 4.36 2.97
CA ASN A 188 27.40 3.20 2.19
C ASN A 188 26.43 2.29 2.97
N THR A 189 26.63 2.16 4.28
CA THR A 189 25.76 1.36 5.15
C THR A 189 24.39 2.02 5.31
N ASN A 190 24.34 3.34 5.47
CA ASN A 190 23.10 4.11 5.52
C ASN A 190 22.35 4.05 4.19
N ASP A 191 23.05 4.21 3.06
CA ASP A 191 22.44 4.15 1.72
C ASP A 191 21.77 2.78 1.51
N LEU A 192 22.50 1.69 1.75
CA LEU A 192 21.96 0.32 1.65
C LEU A 192 20.80 0.04 2.61
N TYR A 193 20.81 0.64 3.80
CA TYR A 193 19.72 0.48 4.76
C TYR A 193 18.45 1.18 4.30
N ASN A 194 18.57 2.38 3.74
CA ASN A 194 17.44 3.20 3.31
C ASN A 194 16.81 2.71 2.01
N GLU A 195 17.54 1.98 1.16
CA GLU A 195 17.04 1.49 -0.13
C GLU A 195 15.71 0.74 -0.02
N LEU A 196 15.62 -0.24 0.89
CA LEU A 196 14.44 -1.10 1.06
C LEU A 196 13.26 -0.36 1.72
N PRO A 197 13.41 0.35 2.86
CA PRO A 197 12.35 1.15 3.44
C PRO A 197 11.80 2.22 2.50
N ASN A 198 12.65 2.85 1.68
CA ASN A 198 12.20 3.84 0.70
C ASN A 198 11.28 3.23 -0.35
N ILE A 199 11.56 2.00 -0.80
CA ILE A 199 10.65 1.25 -1.69
C ILE A 199 9.36 0.92 -0.94
N LEU A 200 9.47 0.29 0.23
CA LEU A 200 8.32 -0.24 0.97
C LEU A 200 7.39 0.84 1.54
N ASN A 201 7.88 2.07 1.71
CA ASN A 201 7.14 3.20 2.28
C ASN A 201 6.94 4.38 1.30
N GLY A 202 7.49 4.31 0.08
CA GLY A 202 7.55 5.46 -0.84
C GLY A 202 6.20 5.92 -1.38
N GLY A 203 5.19 5.05 -1.41
CA GLY A 203 3.91 5.34 -2.07
C GLY A 203 4.08 5.62 -3.57
N PHE A 204 2.97 5.91 -4.25
CA PHE A 204 2.98 6.24 -5.69
C PHE A 204 2.18 7.51 -5.94
N GLU A 205 2.66 8.32 -6.90
CA GLU A 205 1.98 9.55 -7.31
C GLU A 205 0.70 9.24 -8.09
N GLU A 206 -0.41 9.89 -7.73
CA GLU A 206 -1.59 9.97 -8.60
C GLU A 206 -1.34 11.00 -9.71
N LEU A 207 -1.28 10.53 -10.95
CA LEU A 207 -0.99 11.39 -12.11
C LEU A 207 -2.24 12.07 -12.68
N ASP A 208 -2.03 13.25 -13.27
CA ASP A 208 -3.06 14.04 -13.92
C ASP A 208 -3.79 13.22 -15.01
N ILE A 209 -5.10 13.45 -15.19
CA ILE A 209 -5.87 12.90 -16.30
C ILE A 209 -5.79 13.87 -17.47
N VAL A 210 -5.20 13.44 -18.59
CA VAL A 210 -5.14 14.20 -19.85
C VAL A 210 -6.14 13.60 -20.83
N GLU A 211 -7.14 14.39 -21.25
CA GLU A 211 -8.15 13.93 -22.19
C GLU A 211 -7.69 14.08 -23.64
N ILE A 212 -7.95 13.05 -24.44
CA ILE A 212 -7.64 13.00 -25.87
C ILE A 212 -8.83 12.47 -26.67
N ARG A 213 -8.85 12.74 -27.97
CA ARG A 213 -9.87 12.20 -28.89
C ARG A 213 -9.79 10.67 -28.93
N ARG A 214 -10.94 9.98 -28.81
CA ARG A 214 -10.99 8.50 -28.84
C ARG A 214 -10.34 7.90 -30.10
N SER A 215 -10.52 8.55 -31.25
CA SER A 215 -9.96 8.12 -32.54
C SER A 215 -8.42 8.13 -32.56
N ARG A 216 -7.79 8.94 -31.72
CA ARG A 216 -6.34 9.13 -31.65
C ARG A 216 -5.67 8.19 -30.65
N LYS A 217 -6.43 7.72 -29.66
CA LYS A 217 -5.95 6.92 -28.54
C LYS A 217 -5.06 5.75 -28.95
N GLU A 218 -5.53 4.87 -29.84
CA GLU A 218 -4.75 3.69 -30.25
C GLU A 218 -3.40 4.07 -30.88
N THR A 219 -3.36 5.16 -31.64
CA THR A 219 -2.13 5.64 -32.29
C THR A 219 -1.16 6.22 -31.27
N LEU A 220 -1.67 6.99 -30.30
CA LEU A 220 -0.87 7.57 -29.22
C LEU A 220 -0.35 6.49 -28.26
N ASP A 221 -1.17 5.49 -27.92
CA ASP A 221 -0.77 4.37 -27.06
C ASP A 221 0.34 3.52 -27.71
N LYS A 222 0.32 3.35 -29.04
CA LYS A 222 1.45 2.75 -29.77
C LYS A 222 2.74 3.58 -29.65
N LYS A 223 2.62 4.91 -29.67
CA LYS A 223 3.77 5.81 -29.44
C LYS A 223 4.28 5.76 -28.01
N VAL A 224 3.39 5.64 -27.02
CA VAL A 224 3.78 5.43 -25.62
C VAL A 224 4.65 4.18 -25.49
N ALA A 225 4.24 3.06 -26.08
CA ALA A 225 5.01 1.81 -26.04
C ALA A 225 6.38 1.93 -26.74
N GLU A 226 6.42 2.58 -27.91
CA GLU A 226 7.66 2.84 -28.65
C GLU A 226 8.63 3.69 -27.81
N ILE A 227 8.16 4.80 -27.27
CA ILE A 227 8.96 5.72 -26.43
C ILE A 227 9.46 5.01 -25.18
N LYS A 228 8.59 4.26 -24.49
CA LYS A 228 8.98 3.49 -23.29
C LYS A 228 10.14 2.53 -23.60
N SER A 229 10.04 1.80 -24.70
CA SER A 229 11.07 0.82 -25.11
C SER A 229 12.42 1.44 -25.42
N TYR A 230 12.43 2.73 -25.80
CA TYR A 230 13.64 3.48 -26.13
C TYR A 230 14.24 4.17 -24.89
N ILE A 231 13.43 4.93 -24.14
CA ILE A 231 13.87 5.76 -23.00
C ILE A 231 14.56 4.95 -21.90
N ILE A 232 14.20 3.68 -21.73
CA ILE A 232 14.81 2.83 -20.70
C ILE A 232 16.34 2.69 -20.86
N TYR A 233 16.86 2.86 -22.07
CA TYR A 233 18.29 2.76 -22.39
C TYR A 233 18.99 4.11 -22.58
N GLU A 234 18.26 5.22 -22.58
CA GLU A 234 18.78 6.54 -22.94
C GLU A 234 19.15 7.36 -21.73
N ASP A 235 20.36 7.92 -21.71
CA ASP A 235 20.82 8.78 -20.61
C ASP A 235 20.15 10.16 -20.62
N ASP A 236 19.91 10.74 -21.80
CA ASP A 236 19.22 12.02 -21.97
C ASP A 236 17.74 11.82 -22.32
N VAL A 237 16.94 11.67 -21.26
CA VAL A 237 15.49 11.47 -21.35
C VAL A 237 14.78 12.65 -22.03
N ALA A 238 15.21 13.89 -21.74
CA ALA A 238 14.56 15.10 -22.23
C ALA A 238 14.71 15.23 -23.75
N ASN A 239 15.94 15.09 -24.26
CA ASN A 239 16.22 15.14 -25.70
C ASN A 239 15.51 13.99 -26.44
N SER A 240 15.47 12.80 -25.82
CA SER A 240 14.73 11.65 -26.36
C SER A 240 13.25 11.98 -26.53
N LEU A 241 12.59 12.55 -25.51
CA LEU A 241 11.19 12.95 -25.57
C LEU A 241 10.93 14.07 -26.60
N ASP A 242 11.80 15.08 -26.66
CA ASP A 242 11.69 16.17 -27.64
C ASP A 242 11.75 15.67 -29.09
N SER A 243 12.54 14.64 -29.36
CA SER A 243 12.62 14.03 -30.68
C SER A 243 11.29 13.44 -31.17
N TYR A 244 10.37 13.12 -30.26
CA TYR A 244 9.02 12.63 -30.58
C TYR A 244 8.00 13.74 -30.78
N LYS A 245 8.27 14.97 -30.31
CA LYS A 245 7.38 16.13 -30.45
C LYS A 245 7.07 16.46 -31.91
N ARG A 246 8.01 16.21 -32.83
CA ARG A 246 7.79 16.39 -34.29
C ARG A 246 6.70 15.50 -34.88
N PHE A 247 6.36 14.40 -34.22
CA PHE A 247 5.33 13.46 -34.69
C PHE A 247 3.97 13.69 -34.03
N ILE A 248 3.92 14.46 -32.93
CA ILE A 248 2.72 14.74 -32.15
C ILE A 248 2.59 16.26 -32.06
N THR A 249 1.91 16.84 -33.04
CA THR A 249 1.84 18.29 -33.22
C THR A 249 0.93 19.00 -32.21
N GLU A 250 -0.01 18.27 -31.62
CA GLU A 250 -0.90 18.82 -30.59
C GLU A 250 -0.26 18.70 -29.20
N ASP A 251 -0.06 19.85 -28.53
CA ASP A 251 0.56 19.92 -27.20
C ASP A 251 -0.19 19.07 -26.15
N ASN A 252 -1.51 18.93 -26.29
CA ASN A 252 -2.33 18.10 -25.38
C ASN A 252 -2.12 16.60 -25.62
N GLU A 253 -2.03 16.16 -26.88
CA GLU A 253 -1.70 14.77 -27.22
C GLU A 253 -0.28 14.42 -26.77
N PHE A 254 0.69 15.33 -26.95
CA PHE A 254 2.07 15.10 -26.52
C PHE A 254 2.16 14.96 -24.99
N ARG A 255 1.48 15.83 -24.24
CA ARG A 255 1.36 15.70 -22.78
C ARG A 255 0.71 14.40 -22.35
N TYR A 256 -0.34 13.95 -23.05
CA TYR A 256 -0.94 12.64 -22.81
C TYR A 256 0.12 11.54 -22.96
N VAL A 257 0.87 11.53 -24.06
CA VAL A 257 1.90 10.52 -24.32
C VAL A 257 2.97 10.52 -23.23
N VAL A 258 3.52 11.67 -22.85
CA VAL A 258 4.53 11.76 -21.78
C VAL A 258 3.96 11.28 -20.43
N ASN A 259 2.72 11.65 -20.11
CA ASN A 259 2.05 11.23 -18.88
C ASN A 259 1.79 9.71 -18.84
N GLU A 260 1.40 9.09 -19.95
CA GLU A 260 1.21 7.64 -20.04
C GLU A 260 2.54 6.88 -20.01
N VAL A 261 3.61 7.43 -20.59
CA VAL A 261 4.98 6.90 -20.40
C VAL A 261 5.33 6.95 -18.91
N LEU A 262 5.10 8.08 -18.23
CA LEU A 262 5.35 8.22 -16.80
C LEU A 262 4.56 7.18 -15.97
N LYS A 263 3.26 6.99 -16.26
CA LYS A 263 2.43 5.93 -15.65
C LYS A 263 3.00 4.54 -15.87
N SER A 264 3.51 4.25 -17.07
CA SER A 264 4.08 2.94 -17.37
C SER A 264 5.30 2.61 -16.50
N PHE A 265 6.13 3.61 -16.16
CA PHE A 265 7.24 3.43 -15.22
C PHE A 265 6.76 3.26 -13.77
N ILE A 266 5.68 3.93 -13.38
CA ILE A 266 5.04 3.68 -12.07
C ILE A 266 4.59 2.22 -11.97
N TYR A 267 3.94 1.68 -13.00
CA TYR A 267 3.51 0.28 -13.01
C TYR A 267 4.69 -0.70 -12.95
N ASP A 268 5.77 -0.45 -13.70
CA ASP A 268 6.97 -1.30 -13.62
C ASP A 268 7.61 -1.23 -12.21
N MET A 269 7.68 -0.04 -11.60
CA MET A 269 8.17 0.10 -10.22
C MET A 269 7.28 -0.61 -9.19
N LEU A 270 5.95 -0.61 -9.41
CA LEU A 270 4.99 -1.38 -8.60
C LEU A 270 5.26 -2.89 -8.70
N GLU A 271 5.56 -3.41 -9.89
CA GLU A 271 5.94 -4.82 -10.04
C GLU A 271 7.18 -5.16 -9.22
N TYR A 272 8.21 -4.30 -9.24
CA TYR A 272 9.41 -4.52 -8.42
C TYR A 272 9.16 -4.33 -6.92
N TYR A 273 8.25 -3.44 -6.53
CA TYR A 273 7.79 -3.35 -5.14
C TYR A 273 7.20 -4.69 -4.68
N GLU A 274 6.30 -5.29 -5.47
CA GLU A 274 5.69 -6.59 -5.15
C GLU A 274 6.74 -7.71 -5.12
N ILE A 275 7.68 -7.73 -6.07
CA ILE A 275 8.80 -8.68 -6.08
C ILE A 275 9.68 -8.54 -4.83
N VAL A 276 9.98 -7.32 -4.40
CA VAL A 276 10.77 -7.08 -3.18
C VAL A 276 10.00 -7.46 -1.91
N ASN A 277 8.67 -7.32 -1.94
CA ASN A 277 7.78 -7.72 -0.87
C ASN A 277 7.52 -9.23 -0.83
N ASP A 278 7.91 -9.97 -1.88
CA ASP A 278 7.79 -11.42 -1.95
C ASP A 278 8.84 -12.16 -1.10
N LEU A 279 8.38 -13.19 -0.39
CA LEU A 279 9.17 -13.96 0.57
C LEU A 279 10.32 -14.73 -0.10
N GLU A 280 10.09 -15.31 -1.28
CA GLU A 280 11.11 -16.11 -1.98
C GLU A 280 12.26 -15.22 -2.45
N THR A 281 11.90 -14.07 -3.04
CA THR A 281 12.87 -13.04 -3.44
C THR A 281 13.65 -12.52 -2.23
N TYR A 282 12.98 -12.31 -1.10
CA TYR A 282 13.63 -11.80 0.09
C TYR A 282 14.71 -12.73 0.66
N ILE A 283 14.39 -14.02 0.75
CA ILE A 283 15.31 -15.04 1.27
C ILE A 283 16.56 -15.12 0.37
N ASN A 284 16.38 -14.92 -0.93
CA ASN A 284 17.46 -14.92 -1.91
C ASN A 284 18.15 -13.55 -2.03
N LYS A 285 19.22 -13.35 -1.24
CA LYS A 285 20.01 -12.10 -1.22
C LYS A 285 20.41 -11.57 -2.62
N PRO A 286 20.94 -12.40 -3.54
CA PRO A 286 21.18 -11.99 -4.92
C PRO A 286 19.94 -11.43 -5.63
N LEU A 287 18.81 -12.15 -5.61
CA LEU A 287 17.58 -11.71 -6.27
C LEU A 287 17.04 -10.42 -5.67
N ARG A 288 17.04 -10.31 -4.34
CA ARG A 288 16.66 -9.06 -3.65
C ARG A 288 17.51 -7.87 -4.09
N LYS A 289 18.84 -8.06 -4.17
CA LYS A 289 19.75 -6.99 -4.63
C LYS A 289 19.47 -6.60 -6.07
N GLU A 290 19.20 -7.58 -6.94
CA GLU A 290 18.84 -7.34 -8.33
C GLU A 290 17.53 -6.55 -8.46
N ALA A 291 16.49 -6.95 -7.73
CA ALA A 291 15.19 -6.28 -7.73
C ALA A 291 15.29 -4.83 -7.22
N ILE A 292 15.99 -4.59 -6.11
CA ILE A 292 16.25 -3.23 -5.60
C ILE A 292 17.01 -2.39 -6.64
N THR A 293 18.05 -2.97 -7.26
CA THR A 293 18.83 -2.26 -8.29
C THR A 293 17.97 -1.91 -9.51
N ALA A 294 17.11 -2.82 -9.95
CA ALA A 294 16.19 -2.59 -11.06
C ALA A 294 15.17 -1.50 -10.73
N TYR A 295 14.59 -1.53 -9.52
CA TYR A 295 13.69 -0.48 -9.02
C TYR A 295 14.34 0.90 -9.08
N TYR A 296 15.55 1.06 -8.52
CA TYR A 296 16.21 2.37 -8.50
C TYR A 296 16.63 2.87 -9.88
N LYS A 297 16.93 1.97 -10.83
CA LYS A 297 17.15 2.35 -12.23
C LYS A 297 15.87 2.94 -12.85
N LEU A 298 14.72 2.30 -12.62
CA LEU A 298 13.43 2.82 -13.09
C LEU A 298 13.05 4.12 -12.40
N LEU A 299 13.28 4.23 -11.09
CA LEU A 299 13.00 5.44 -10.32
C LEU A 299 13.78 6.65 -10.86
N ASN A 300 15.06 6.47 -11.18
CA ASN A 300 15.86 7.55 -11.77
C ASN A 300 15.27 8.02 -13.11
N LYS A 301 14.88 7.09 -13.99
CA LYS A 301 14.20 7.44 -15.25
C LYS A 301 12.86 8.13 -15.01
N TYR A 302 12.06 7.62 -14.08
CA TYR A 302 10.80 8.23 -13.69
C TYR A 302 10.99 9.68 -13.22
N ILE A 303 12.00 9.95 -12.38
CA ILE A 303 12.30 11.30 -11.89
C ILE A 303 12.63 12.25 -13.06
N ASP A 304 13.41 11.79 -14.04
CA ASP A 304 13.78 12.62 -15.19
C ASP A 304 12.58 12.87 -16.12
N ILE A 305 11.76 11.84 -16.40
CA ILE A 305 10.50 11.99 -17.15
C ILE A 305 9.55 12.94 -16.40
N ARG A 306 9.49 12.84 -15.06
CA ARG A 306 8.62 13.66 -14.23
C ARG A 306 9.01 15.14 -14.29
N LYS A 307 10.30 15.45 -14.17
CA LYS A 307 10.81 16.82 -14.33
C LYS A 307 10.43 17.38 -15.70
N TYR A 308 10.65 16.60 -16.76
CA TYR A 308 10.26 17.00 -18.12
C TYR A 308 8.73 17.20 -18.24
N TYR A 309 7.93 16.31 -17.66
CA TYR A 309 6.48 16.44 -17.62
C TYR A 309 6.03 17.72 -16.92
N GLU A 310 6.67 18.08 -15.81
CA GLU A 310 6.41 19.33 -15.09
C GLU A 310 6.74 20.55 -15.95
N GLU A 311 7.86 20.54 -16.67
CA GLU A 311 8.24 21.62 -17.58
C GLU A 311 7.22 21.82 -18.71
N ILE A 312 6.81 20.75 -19.40
CA ILE A 312 5.81 20.85 -20.49
C ILE A 312 4.39 21.10 -19.97
N SER A 313 4.14 20.80 -18.70
CA SER A 313 2.84 20.99 -18.05
C SER A 313 2.74 22.30 -17.27
N LYS A 314 3.85 23.03 -17.13
CA LYS A 314 3.98 24.23 -16.30
C LYS A 314 2.94 25.27 -16.69
N LEU A 315 2.20 25.72 -15.68
CA LEU A 315 1.22 26.80 -15.77
C LEU A 315 1.66 27.86 -14.78
N GLU A 316 2.23 28.94 -15.28
CA GLU A 316 2.48 30.16 -14.51
C GLU A 316 1.38 31.16 -14.90
N LEU A 317 0.36 31.28 -14.06
CA LEU A 317 -0.63 32.36 -14.14
C LEU A 317 -0.39 33.24 -12.91
N THR A 318 0.15 34.43 -13.11
CA THR A 318 0.22 35.47 -12.08
C THR A 318 -0.96 36.44 -12.22
N GLU A 319 -1.32 37.17 -11.16
CA GLU A 319 -2.42 38.15 -11.25
C GLU A 319 -2.16 39.27 -12.27
N GLU A 320 -0.89 39.57 -12.56
CA GLU A 320 -0.45 40.55 -13.55
C GLU A 320 -0.73 40.11 -15.00
N ASP A 321 -0.87 38.80 -15.22
CA ASP A 321 -1.03 38.23 -16.56
C ASP A 321 -2.48 38.14 -17.04
N ILE A 322 -3.40 38.57 -16.18
CA ILE A 322 -4.83 38.51 -16.40
C ILE A 322 -5.28 39.85 -16.96
N THR A 323 -5.22 39.98 -18.29
CA THR A 323 -5.57 41.21 -19.00
C THR A 323 -7.07 41.36 -19.18
N GLU A 324 -7.58 42.59 -19.03
CA GLU A 324 -8.98 42.90 -19.35
C GLU A 324 -9.20 42.76 -20.86
N GLU A 325 -10.21 41.99 -21.26
CA GLU A 325 -10.52 41.77 -22.66
C GLU A 325 -11.77 42.57 -23.06
N THR A 326 -11.65 43.41 -24.08
CA THR A 326 -12.78 44.17 -24.63
C THR A 326 -13.66 43.26 -25.48
N LEU A 327 -14.88 43.07 -25.00
CA LEU A 327 -15.91 42.28 -25.64
C LEU A 327 -16.47 42.99 -26.90
N SER A 328 -16.12 42.50 -28.09
CA SER A 328 -16.55 43.08 -29.37
C SER A 328 -17.92 42.59 -29.85
N VAL A 329 -18.39 41.43 -29.38
CA VAL A 329 -19.64 40.78 -29.82
C VAL A 329 -20.74 40.85 -28.74
N LYS A 330 -21.95 41.27 -29.16
CA LYS A 330 -23.13 41.46 -28.30
C LYS A 330 -23.83 40.15 -27.89
N GLU A 331 -23.90 39.15 -28.77
CA GLU A 331 -24.53 37.86 -28.49
C GLU A 331 -23.55 36.71 -28.68
N ARG A 332 -23.43 35.85 -27.67
CA ARG A 332 -22.49 34.71 -27.66
C ARG A 332 -23.23 33.39 -27.54
N LEU A 333 -22.72 32.40 -28.24
CA LEU A 333 -23.19 31.03 -28.18
C LEU A 333 -22.24 30.22 -27.31
N LEU A 334 -22.79 29.35 -26.48
CA LEU A 334 -22.02 28.47 -25.62
C LEU A 334 -22.08 27.06 -26.19
N VAL A 335 -20.92 26.42 -26.22
CA VAL A 335 -20.79 24.97 -26.21
C VAL A 335 -20.16 24.55 -24.88
N PHE A 336 -20.24 23.27 -24.54
CA PHE A 336 -19.73 22.78 -23.27
C PHE A 336 -18.77 21.63 -23.48
N THR A 337 -17.70 21.60 -22.70
CA THR A 337 -16.79 20.46 -22.73
C THR A 337 -17.46 19.23 -22.12
N HIS A 338 -17.22 18.06 -22.73
CA HIS A 338 -17.82 16.79 -22.33
C HIS A 338 -16.76 15.75 -21.95
N PRO A 339 -17.00 14.91 -20.91
CA PRO A 339 -16.13 13.78 -20.64
C PRO A 339 -16.12 12.82 -21.81
N VAL A 340 -14.94 12.35 -22.18
CA VAL A 340 -14.77 11.37 -23.25
C VAL A 340 -15.60 10.10 -23.00
N THR A 341 -15.82 9.70 -21.75
CA THR A 341 -16.60 8.51 -21.37
C THR A 341 -18.12 8.70 -21.47
N ASN A 342 -18.62 9.94 -21.35
CA ASN A 342 -20.04 10.24 -21.39
C ASN A 342 -20.29 11.58 -22.12
N PRO A 343 -20.35 11.55 -23.46
CA PRO A 343 -20.38 12.76 -24.29
C PRO A 343 -21.69 13.56 -24.18
N THR A 344 -22.73 13.04 -23.53
CA THR A 344 -24.01 13.76 -23.37
C THR A 344 -24.10 14.57 -22.08
N LYS A 345 -23.09 14.45 -21.19
CA LYS A 345 -23.04 15.19 -19.93
C LYS A 345 -21.96 16.25 -19.97
N SER A 346 -22.30 17.47 -19.61
CA SER A 346 -21.32 18.57 -19.56
C SER A 346 -20.40 18.43 -18.33
N ARG A 347 -19.12 18.76 -18.52
CA ARG A 347 -18.15 18.90 -17.44
C ARG A 347 -18.54 20.00 -16.45
N LEU A 348 -19.17 21.09 -16.91
CA LEU A 348 -19.72 22.12 -16.03
C LEU A 348 -20.67 21.51 -14.99
N ILE A 349 -21.63 20.68 -15.42
CA ILE A 349 -22.61 20.06 -14.51
C ILE A 349 -21.93 19.10 -13.51
N GLN A 350 -20.86 18.43 -13.92
CA GLN A 350 -20.07 17.60 -13.01
C GLN A 350 -19.35 18.45 -11.96
N ASP A 351 -18.72 19.54 -12.40
CA ASP A 351 -17.99 20.45 -11.54
C ASP A 351 -18.91 21.13 -10.51
N MET A 352 -20.14 21.45 -10.89
CA MET A 352 -21.15 22.03 -9.99
C MET A 352 -21.34 21.20 -8.71
N LYS A 353 -21.13 19.87 -8.74
CA LYS A 353 -21.22 19.02 -7.54
C LYS A 353 -20.20 19.40 -6.45
N ASN A 354 -19.08 20.00 -6.85
CA ASN A 354 -18.02 20.44 -5.95
C ASN A 354 -18.10 21.94 -5.62
N VAL A 355 -19.03 22.66 -6.27
CA VAL A 355 -19.33 24.06 -5.98
C VAL A 355 -20.30 24.12 -4.78
N PRO A 356 -20.08 24.97 -3.77
CA PRO A 356 -21.06 25.20 -2.73
C PRO A 356 -22.38 25.75 -3.28
N ASN A 357 -23.51 25.24 -2.78
CA ASN A 357 -24.86 25.60 -3.27
C ASN A 357 -25.16 27.11 -3.26
N GLU A 358 -24.50 27.90 -2.42
CA GLU A 358 -24.66 29.36 -2.35
C GLU A 358 -24.13 30.10 -3.60
N TYR A 359 -23.24 29.46 -4.37
CA TYR A 359 -22.71 30.01 -5.61
C TYR A 359 -23.45 29.56 -6.88
N TYR A 360 -24.48 28.72 -6.75
CA TYR A 360 -25.18 28.15 -7.90
C TYR A 360 -25.86 29.23 -8.76
N ASP A 361 -26.57 30.16 -8.13
CA ASP A 361 -27.19 31.30 -8.81
C ASP A 361 -26.15 32.16 -9.52
N THR A 362 -24.99 32.39 -8.88
CA THR A 362 -23.88 33.17 -9.44
C THR A 362 -23.34 32.56 -10.73
N VAL A 363 -23.20 31.23 -10.80
CA VAL A 363 -22.72 30.53 -12.02
C VAL A 363 -23.71 30.73 -13.17
N LEU A 364 -25.01 30.52 -12.91
CA LEU A 364 -26.05 30.68 -13.93
C LEU A 364 -26.17 32.13 -14.40
N ASP A 365 -26.15 33.09 -13.46
CA ASP A 365 -26.18 34.52 -13.78
C ASP A 365 -24.99 34.94 -14.64
N LEU A 366 -23.76 34.52 -14.28
CA LEU A 366 -22.56 34.80 -15.07
C LEU A 366 -22.68 34.30 -16.51
N LEU A 367 -23.13 33.06 -16.71
CA LEU A 367 -23.30 32.50 -18.07
C LEU A 367 -24.37 33.25 -18.87
N ASN A 368 -25.50 33.60 -18.25
CA ASN A 368 -26.57 34.36 -18.89
C ASN A 368 -26.15 35.79 -19.23
N ARG A 369 -25.43 36.47 -18.34
CA ARG A 369 -24.85 37.78 -18.66
C ARG A 369 -23.80 37.68 -19.76
N PHE A 370 -23.03 36.59 -19.79
CA PHE A 370 -22.01 36.38 -20.82
C PHE A 370 -22.62 36.19 -22.21
N THR A 371 -23.68 35.39 -22.35
CA THR A 371 -24.39 35.22 -23.62
C THR A 371 -25.05 36.50 -24.12
N MET A 372 -25.56 37.34 -23.22
CA MET A 372 -26.16 38.65 -23.55
C MET A 372 -25.14 39.78 -23.73
N GLY A 373 -23.85 39.50 -23.60
CA GLY A 373 -22.80 40.52 -23.70
C GLY A 373 -22.83 41.57 -22.58
N LYS A 374 -23.38 41.24 -21.41
CA LYS A 374 -23.57 42.12 -20.23
C LYS A 374 -22.54 41.91 -19.13
N VAL A 375 -21.46 41.18 -19.40
CA VAL A 375 -20.35 40.97 -18.45
C VAL A 375 -19.40 42.17 -18.51
N GLY A 376 -18.99 42.70 -17.36
CA GLY A 376 -18.05 43.82 -17.29
C GLY A 376 -16.62 43.43 -17.66
N SER A 377 -15.78 44.40 -18.03
CA SER A 377 -14.37 44.16 -18.39
C SER A 377 -13.54 43.54 -17.25
N LYS A 378 -13.95 43.74 -15.99
CA LYS A 378 -13.31 43.16 -14.80
C LYS A 378 -13.73 41.72 -14.51
N GLU A 379 -14.85 41.29 -15.08
CA GLU A 379 -15.44 39.96 -14.90
C GLU A 379 -15.08 39.01 -16.04
N PHE A 380 -14.59 39.53 -17.17
CA PHE A 380 -14.11 38.74 -18.30
C PHE A 380 -12.66 39.05 -18.62
N LYS A 381 -11.81 38.04 -18.54
CA LYS A 381 -10.36 38.23 -18.54
C LYS A 381 -9.64 37.19 -19.38
N SER A 382 -8.64 37.60 -20.14
CA SER A 382 -7.80 36.69 -20.90
C SER A 382 -6.74 36.04 -20.00
N LEU A 383 -6.48 34.75 -20.20
CA LEU A 383 -5.43 34.01 -19.51
C LEU A 383 -4.17 34.04 -20.39
N SER A 384 -3.43 35.15 -20.41
CA SER A 384 -2.46 35.43 -21.48
C SER A 384 -1.04 34.86 -21.32
N ASN A 385 -0.65 34.19 -20.22
CA ASN A 385 0.80 34.00 -19.95
C ASN A 385 1.50 32.73 -20.45
N ASN A 386 0.90 31.91 -21.32
CA ASN A 386 1.65 30.78 -21.90
C ASN A 386 0.99 30.30 -23.19
N LYS A 387 1.74 29.64 -24.09
CA LYS A 387 1.17 28.96 -25.28
C LYS A 387 -0.05 28.10 -24.91
N LYS A 388 -0.03 27.51 -23.71
CA LYS A 388 -1.09 26.64 -23.15
C LYS A 388 -2.40 27.37 -22.80
N ALA A 389 -2.33 28.61 -22.34
CA ALA A 389 -3.50 29.40 -21.95
C ALA A 389 -4.04 30.28 -23.10
N SER A 390 -3.38 30.25 -24.25
CA SER A 390 -3.82 30.99 -25.45
C SER A 390 -5.26 30.65 -25.85
N GLY A 391 -6.08 31.68 -26.00
CA GLY A 391 -7.50 31.57 -26.34
C GLY A 391 -8.41 31.16 -25.17
N TYR A 392 -7.84 30.85 -23.99
CA TYR A 392 -8.63 30.66 -22.78
C TYR A 392 -8.88 31.99 -22.09
N THR A 393 -10.08 32.10 -21.53
CA THR A 393 -10.54 33.25 -20.78
C THR A 393 -11.22 32.79 -19.50
N GLU A 394 -11.33 33.71 -18.56
CA GLU A 394 -11.96 33.52 -17.28
C GLU A 394 -13.17 34.45 -17.16
N LEU A 395 -14.32 33.86 -16.83
CA LEU A 395 -15.45 34.57 -16.27
C LEU A 395 -15.39 34.48 -14.76
N ARG A 396 -15.47 35.63 -14.09
CA ARG A 396 -15.33 35.70 -12.63
C ARG A 396 -16.32 36.65 -11.99
N TYR A 397 -16.85 36.20 -10.85
CA TYR A 397 -17.60 37.03 -9.93
C TYR A 397 -17.40 36.48 -8.52
N ASP A 398 -17.01 37.34 -7.58
CA ASP A 398 -16.65 36.95 -6.21
C ASP A 398 -15.61 35.81 -6.20
N GLN A 399 -15.94 34.64 -5.63
CA GLN A 399 -15.07 33.46 -5.61
C GLN A 399 -15.27 32.52 -6.82
N VAL A 400 -16.33 32.70 -7.62
CA VAL A 400 -16.63 31.82 -8.76
C VAL A 400 -15.72 32.12 -9.93
N ARG A 401 -15.19 31.05 -10.55
CA ARG A 401 -14.38 31.09 -11.77
C ARG A 401 -14.94 30.10 -12.78
N ILE A 402 -15.29 30.58 -13.98
CA ILE A 402 -15.69 29.73 -15.11
C ILE A 402 -14.62 29.91 -16.19
N VAL A 403 -13.96 28.81 -16.55
CA VAL A 403 -12.95 28.80 -17.60
C VAL A 403 -13.65 28.59 -18.94
N THR A 404 -13.38 29.47 -19.90
CA THR A 404 -13.91 29.36 -21.24
C THR A 404 -12.80 29.37 -22.27
N LYS A 405 -13.05 28.87 -23.47
CA LYS A 405 -12.14 28.97 -24.59
C LYS A 405 -12.88 29.51 -25.81
N HIS A 406 -12.33 30.54 -26.45
CA HIS A 406 -12.87 30.98 -27.74
C HIS A 406 -12.55 29.93 -28.81
N ILE A 407 -13.57 29.49 -29.55
CA ILE A 407 -13.37 28.54 -30.66
C ILE A 407 -13.35 29.27 -32.00
N LYS A 408 -14.48 29.87 -32.38
CA LYS A 408 -14.66 30.61 -33.63
C LYS A 408 -15.85 31.56 -33.51
N ASP A 409 -15.84 32.63 -34.32
CA ASP A 409 -16.91 33.62 -34.38
C ASP A 409 -17.35 34.10 -32.98
N ASN A 410 -18.60 33.87 -32.60
CA ASN A 410 -19.17 34.18 -31.30
C ASN A 410 -19.40 32.93 -30.41
N ILE A 411 -18.77 31.79 -30.74
CA ILE A 411 -18.91 30.52 -30.03
C ILE A 411 -17.76 30.34 -29.03
N TYR A 412 -18.13 30.07 -27.78
CA TYR A 412 -17.20 29.83 -26.67
C TYR A 412 -17.47 28.46 -26.05
N ASP A 413 -16.41 27.69 -25.81
CA ASP A 413 -16.48 26.45 -25.04
C ASP A 413 -16.43 26.77 -23.55
N ILE A 414 -17.40 26.28 -22.79
CA ILE A 414 -17.39 26.30 -21.34
C ILE A 414 -16.67 25.05 -20.86
N VAL A 415 -15.42 25.26 -20.44
CA VAL A 415 -14.49 24.18 -20.09
C VAL A 415 -14.81 23.62 -18.71
N GLY A 416 -15.20 24.49 -17.77
CA GLY A 416 -15.60 24.08 -16.43
C GLY A 416 -15.73 25.25 -15.46
N VAL A 417 -16.09 24.93 -14.21
CA VAL A 417 -16.32 25.90 -13.13
C VAL A 417 -15.69 25.45 -11.83
N PHE A 418 -15.18 26.40 -11.05
CA PHE A 418 -14.71 26.13 -9.69
C PHE A 418 -14.84 27.38 -8.81
N VAL A 419 -14.61 27.20 -7.51
CA VAL A 419 -14.58 28.29 -6.52
C VAL A 419 -13.14 28.48 -6.06
N LYS A 420 -12.65 29.72 -6.17
CA LYS A 420 -11.29 30.14 -5.80
C LYS A 420 -11.04 29.86 -4.31
N LYS A 421 -9.93 29.19 -3.98
CA LYS A 421 -9.47 28.94 -2.61
C LYS A 421 -8.01 29.35 -2.52
N SER A 422 -7.61 30.00 -1.42
CA SER A 422 -6.31 30.67 -1.23
C SER A 422 -5.07 29.91 -1.73
N ASP A 423 -5.08 28.56 -1.71
CA ASP A 423 -3.89 27.74 -1.94
C ASP A 423 -4.01 26.74 -3.12
N ASN A 424 -5.19 26.57 -3.74
CA ASN A 424 -5.49 25.43 -4.66
C ASN A 424 -5.89 25.82 -6.10
N ASP A 425 -5.78 27.09 -6.46
CA ASP A 425 -6.33 27.59 -7.73
C ASP A 425 -5.60 27.03 -8.96
N MET A 426 -4.27 26.88 -8.90
CA MET A 426 -3.48 26.45 -10.06
C MET A 426 -3.82 25.02 -10.50
N GLN A 427 -4.10 24.12 -9.56
CA GLN A 427 -4.48 22.74 -9.86
C GLN A 427 -5.84 22.66 -10.57
N GLN A 428 -6.76 23.57 -10.24
CA GLN A 428 -8.06 23.65 -10.94
C GLN A 428 -7.85 24.08 -12.40
N TYR A 429 -7.09 25.15 -12.67
CA TYR A 429 -6.78 25.54 -14.06
C TYR A 429 -6.06 24.44 -14.83
N LYS A 430 -5.10 23.75 -14.20
CA LYS A 430 -4.39 22.62 -14.81
C LYS A 430 -5.33 21.49 -15.20
N THR A 431 -6.30 21.17 -14.34
CA THR A 431 -7.36 20.19 -14.63
C THR A 431 -8.22 20.63 -15.81
N MET A 432 -8.63 21.91 -15.87
CA MET A 432 -9.42 22.45 -16.97
C MET A 432 -8.66 22.39 -18.30
N PHE A 433 -7.37 22.74 -18.31
CA PHE A 433 -6.55 22.75 -19.52
C PHE A 433 -6.13 21.35 -20.00
N ASN A 434 -6.35 20.33 -19.18
CA ASN A 434 -6.19 18.93 -19.57
C ASN A 434 -7.45 18.35 -20.24
N ARG A 435 -8.58 19.07 -20.25
CA ARG A 435 -9.83 18.62 -20.87
C ARG A 435 -9.79 18.79 -22.38
N LEU A 436 -10.54 17.93 -23.07
CA LEU A 436 -10.66 17.99 -24.53
C LEU A 436 -11.72 19.04 -24.90
N ILE A 437 -11.29 20.09 -25.59
CA ILE A 437 -12.19 21.14 -26.10
C ILE A 437 -13.15 20.55 -27.13
N THR A 438 -14.39 21.04 -27.10
CA THR A 438 -15.47 20.57 -27.97
C THR A 438 -15.16 20.83 -29.44
N ASP A 439 -15.33 19.79 -30.27
CA ASP A 439 -15.05 19.82 -31.70
C ASP A 439 -16.27 20.32 -32.47
N ILE A 440 -16.12 21.47 -33.13
CA ILE A 440 -17.14 22.11 -33.97
C ILE A 440 -16.60 22.45 -35.37
N ASP A 441 -15.64 21.67 -35.85
CA ASP A 441 -14.94 21.92 -37.11
C ASP A 441 -15.87 21.84 -38.33
N THR A 442 -16.96 21.07 -38.22
CA THR A 442 -18.01 20.98 -39.26
C THR A 442 -19.30 21.65 -38.80
N LYS A 443 -20.11 22.14 -39.76
CA LYS A 443 -21.42 22.73 -39.47
C LYS A 443 -22.39 21.75 -38.78
N GLU A 444 -22.28 20.46 -39.10
CA GLU A 444 -23.11 19.42 -38.49
C GLU A 444 -22.75 19.21 -37.01
N LEU A 445 -21.45 19.14 -36.69
CA LEU A 445 -20.98 19.05 -35.31
C LEU A 445 -21.37 20.30 -34.52
N GLU A 446 -21.18 21.48 -35.10
CA GLU A 446 -21.59 22.74 -34.49
C GLU A 446 -23.08 22.76 -34.11
N GLN A 447 -23.97 22.39 -35.03
CA GLN A 447 -25.42 22.35 -34.76
C GLN A 447 -25.77 21.37 -33.63
N LYS A 448 -25.17 20.19 -33.64
CA LYS A 448 -25.39 19.16 -32.62
C LYS A 448 -24.95 19.63 -31.24
N GLU A 449 -23.79 20.26 -31.14
CA GLU A 449 -23.27 20.79 -29.88
C GLU A 449 -24.11 21.97 -29.37
N LEU A 450 -24.62 22.83 -30.26
CA LEU A 450 -25.56 23.89 -29.87
C LEU A 450 -26.91 23.35 -29.36
N GLU A 451 -27.41 22.23 -29.89
CA GLU A 451 -28.59 21.55 -29.34
C GLU A 451 -28.32 20.97 -27.95
N LEU A 452 -27.18 20.29 -27.78
CA LEU A 452 -26.76 19.73 -26.50
C LEU A 452 -26.53 20.84 -25.45
N SER A 453 -26.10 22.02 -25.89
CA SER A 453 -25.89 23.18 -25.04
C SER A 453 -27.19 23.72 -24.46
N LYS A 454 -28.30 23.70 -25.21
CA LYS A 454 -29.63 24.05 -24.68
C LYS A 454 -30.07 23.09 -23.58
N LEU A 455 -29.82 21.79 -23.77
CA LEU A 455 -30.11 20.77 -22.77
C LEU A 455 -29.25 20.98 -21.51
N THR A 456 -27.97 21.29 -21.67
CA THR A 456 -27.05 21.55 -20.56
C THR A 456 -27.48 22.79 -19.76
N MET A 457 -27.87 23.88 -20.43
CA MET A 457 -28.39 25.08 -19.76
C MET A 457 -29.69 24.78 -19.00
N THR A 458 -30.59 23.98 -19.58
CA THR A 458 -31.83 23.54 -18.89
C THR A 458 -31.51 22.69 -17.65
N GLU A 459 -30.53 21.78 -17.76
CA GLU A 459 -30.06 20.98 -16.63
C GLU A 459 -29.47 21.86 -15.52
N LEU A 460 -28.68 22.87 -15.87
CA LEU A 460 -28.15 23.84 -14.91
C LEU A 460 -29.26 24.64 -14.23
N GLU A 461 -30.23 25.16 -14.99
CA GLU A 461 -31.38 25.89 -14.43
C GLU A 461 -32.18 25.04 -13.44
N ASN A 462 -32.42 23.77 -13.76
CA ASN A 462 -33.11 22.85 -12.85
C ASN A 462 -32.26 22.57 -11.61
N LEU A 463 -30.96 22.35 -11.77
CA LEU A 463 -30.03 22.15 -10.66
C LEU A 463 -30.01 23.34 -9.69
N VAL A 464 -30.01 24.57 -10.22
CA VAL A 464 -30.09 25.81 -9.46
C VAL A 464 -31.43 25.89 -8.72
N LYS A 465 -32.56 25.69 -9.41
CA LYS A 465 -33.90 25.71 -8.79
C LYS A 465 -34.07 24.71 -7.64
N GLU A 466 -33.47 23.53 -7.76
CA GLU A 466 -33.56 22.47 -6.76
C GLU A 466 -32.63 22.68 -5.56
N ARG A 467 -31.39 23.13 -5.80
CA ARG A 467 -30.30 23.08 -4.81
C ARG A 467 -29.76 24.42 -4.36
N ALA A 468 -29.98 25.50 -5.10
CA ALA A 468 -29.58 26.82 -4.66
C ALA A 468 -30.27 27.14 -3.32
N ARG A 469 -29.56 27.84 -2.43
CA ARG A 469 -30.14 28.27 -1.16
C ARG A 469 -31.35 29.15 -1.45
N LYS A 470 -32.55 28.63 -1.18
CA LYS A 470 -33.74 29.47 -1.04
C LYS A 470 -33.51 30.32 0.20
N GLY A 471 -33.02 31.54 0.01
CA GLY A 471 -32.91 32.48 1.11
C GLY A 471 -34.25 32.60 1.82
N SER A 472 -34.28 32.29 3.11
CA SER A 472 -35.30 32.80 4.01
C SER A 472 -35.15 34.32 4.03
N ARG A 473 -35.93 34.99 3.17
CA ARG A 473 -36.17 36.44 3.24
C ARG A 473 -36.98 36.76 4.48
#